data_AF-A0A851ZEC9-F1
#
_entry.id   AF-A0A851ZEC9-F1
#
_cell.length_a   1.000
_cell.length_b   1.000
_cell.length_c   1.000
_cell.angle_alpha   90.00
_cell.angle_beta   90.00
_cell.angle_gamma   90.00
#
_symmetry.space_group_name_H-M   'P 1'
#
loop_
_entity.id
_entity.type
_entity.pdbx_description
1 polymer ?
#
loop_
_entity_poly.entity_id
_entity_poly.type
_entity_poly.pdbx_seq_one_letter_code
_entity_poly.pdbx_strand_id
1 'polypeptide(L)'
;DTGNGEQLYECPMCSLTCTNIQILEEHVDLHLEEHNFSEDIRDLELAQQLQTEEDERQRSEEEKREREEFKKLQRQYGLDNSGGFKQQFLKNMEREVDRGRMQPFEYHKRKADMMESLASGIDDGRTKTSGVIEALCKYYQSENKDVRRVWLSAGVDHFHSSLGDRGWGCGYRNFQMLLSSLLQNSFYNDCLRDTTLIPSIPKIQSMIEDAWREGFDPHGASHFNNRLHGSKAWIGACEIYSLLTSLRIKCQIIDFHKPTGPMGTHPRLFEWILHYYSADNEGGAKVVCTSKPPIYLQHQGHSRTVVGIEEKKNKTLCLLLFDPGCSSQQMQKLLKQNSDGAGLRLLRKFVGSLKEKQYQIVAVNGVLSLEEKAARCHASQVLTSEKIP
;
A
#
# COMPACT_ATOMS: atom_id res chain seq x y z
N ASP A 1 89.00 33.29 -57.74
CA ASP A 1 88.86 32.93 -56.32
C ASP A 1 87.43 32.61 -55.97
N THR A 2 87.25 31.33 -55.73
CA THR A 2 86.05 30.63 -55.28
C THR A 2 85.61 31.13 -53.91
N GLY A 3 84.35 31.55 -53.82
CA GLY A 3 83.64 31.74 -52.56
C GLY A 3 82.19 31.30 -52.75
N ASN A 4 81.98 29.98 -52.89
CA ASN A 4 80.66 29.37 -52.73
C ASN A 4 80.23 29.61 -51.29
N GLY A 5 79.54 30.72 -51.04
CA GLY A 5 78.79 30.89 -49.80
C GLY A 5 77.59 29.97 -49.90
N GLU A 6 77.70 28.76 -49.34
CA GLU A 6 76.50 27.95 -49.09
C GLU A 6 75.56 28.82 -48.25
N GLN A 7 74.40 29.16 -48.83
CA GLN A 7 73.41 29.99 -48.18
C GLN A 7 72.78 29.12 -47.09
N LEU A 8 73.24 29.30 -45.85
CA LEU A 8 72.77 28.55 -44.69
C LEU A 8 71.46 29.17 -44.20
N TYR A 9 70.44 28.33 -44.02
CA TYR A 9 69.13 28.72 -43.52
C TYR A 9 68.96 28.20 -42.09
N GLU A 10 68.62 29.08 -41.15
CA GLU A 10 68.50 28.73 -39.73
C GLU A 10 67.04 28.45 -39.36
N CYS A 11 66.80 27.35 -38.64
CA CYS A 11 65.48 26.98 -38.15
C CYS A 11 65.04 27.91 -37.02
N PRO A 12 63.87 28.57 -37.13
CA PRO A 12 63.42 29.51 -36.11
C PRO A 12 62.95 28.84 -34.80
N MET A 13 62.75 27.52 -34.81
CA MET A 13 62.22 26.74 -33.67
C MET A 13 63.33 26.16 -32.78
N CYS A 14 64.48 25.78 -33.38
CA CYS A 14 65.58 25.12 -32.66
C CYS A 14 66.99 25.60 -33.04
N SER A 15 67.09 26.62 -33.90
CA SER A 15 68.34 27.23 -34.38
C SER A 15 69.30 26.29 -35.11
N LEU A 16 68.80 25.17 -35.66
CA LEU A 16 69.58 24.28 -36.54
C LEU A 16 69.84 24.97 -37.88
N THR A 17 71.08 24.92 -38.39
CA THR A 17 71.45 25.50 -39.69
C THR A 17 71.45 24.44 -40.79
N CYS A 18 70.61 24.66 -41.81
CA CYS A 18 70.42 23.77 -42.95
C CYS A 18 71.10 24.35 -44.20
N THR A 19 71.65 23.49 -45.05
CA THR A 19 72.36 23.87 -46.29
C THR A 19 71.44 24.08 -47.49
N ASN A 20 70.15 23.73 -47.38
CA ASN A 20 69.14 23.86 -48.42
C ASN A 20 67.78 24.22 -47.81
N ILE A 21 67.03 25.11 -48.48
CA ILE A 21 65.70 25.55 -48.07
C ILE A 21 64.68 24.41 -48.00
N GLN A 22 64.76 23.41 -48.90
CA GLN A 22 63.87 22.25 -48.88
C GLN A 22 64.08 21.37 -47.64
N ILE A 23 65.33 21.22 -47.19
CA ILE A 23 65.68 20.49 -45.97
C ILE A 23 65.22 21.26 -44.73
N LEU A 24 65.28 22.60 -44.77
CA LEU A 24 64.74 23.42 -43.69
C LEU A 24 63.21 23.32 -43.61
N GLU A 25 62.51 23.32 -44.74
CA GLU A 25 61.05 23.17 -44.81
C GLU A 25 60.61 21.82 -44.23
N GLU A 26 61.21 20.70 -44.70
CA GLU A 26 60.96 19.36 -44.13
C GLU A 26 61.27 19.30 -42.62
N HIS A 27 62.32 19.99 -42.16
CA HIS A 27 62.68 20.03 -40.74
C HIS A 27 61.69 20.84 -39.88
N VAL A 28 61.21 21.98 -40.38
CA VAL A 28 60.20 22.79 -39.68
C VAL A 28 58.85 22.06 -39.65
N ASP A 29 58.49 21.39 -40.74
CA ASP A 29 57.28 20.56 -40.81
C ASP A 29 57.33 19.44 -39.76
N LEU A 30 58.50 18.80 -39.54
CA LEU A 30 58.67 17.82 -38.45
C LEU A 30 58.45 18.41 -37.05
N HIS A 31 58.89 19.64 -36.78
CA HIS A 31 58.59 20.32 -35.49
C HIS A 31 57.10 20.60 -35.32
N LEU A 32 56.42 21.00 -36.40
CA LEU A 32 54.99 21.27 -36.38
C LEU A 32 54.19 19.98 -36.20
N GLU A 33 54.59 18.89 -36.85
CA GLU A 33 54.00 17.57 -36.67
C GLU A 33 54.21 17.03 -35.25
N GLU A 34 55.42 17.14 -34.69
CA GLU A 34 55.70 16.73 -33.30
C GLU A 34 54.93 17.59 -32.27
N HIS A 35 54.81 18.90 -32.50
CA HIS A 35 54.05 19.80 -31.62
C HIS A 35 52.55 19.54 -31.69
N ASN A 36 51.99 19.38 -32.90
CA ASN A 36 50.58 19.03 -33.10
C ASN A 36 50.26 17.67 -32.45
N PHE A 37 51.13 16.66 -32.60
CA PHE A 37 50.93 15.36 -31.96
C PHE A 37 50.99 15.46 -30.42
N SER A 38 51.88 16.29 -29.88
CA SER A 38 51.96 16.53 -28.43
C SER A 38 50.80 17.38 -27.89
N GLU A 39 50.26 18.32 -28.65
CA GLU A 39 49.06 19.09 -28.29
C GLU A 39 47.80 18.23 -28.38
N ASP A 40 47.64 17.45 -29.44
CA ASP A 40 46.50 16.51 -29.60
C ASP A 40 46.45 15.48 -28.47
N ILE A 41 47.59 14.96 -28.00
CA ILE A 41 47.65 14.07 -26.83
C ILE A 41 47.21 14.80 -25.55
N ARG A 42 47.65 16.05 -25.32
CA ARG A 42 47.28 16.84 -24.13
C ARG A 42 45.80 17.24 -24.16
N ASP A 43 45.26 17.58 -25.32
CA ASP A 43 43.86 17.92 -25.51
C ASP A 43 42.97 16.69 -25.34
N LEU A 44 43.41 15.52 -25.82
CA LEU A 44 42.73 14.25 -25.58
C LEU A 44 42.75 13.86 -24.09
N GLU A 45 43.88 14.04 -23.40
CA GLU A 45 43.99 13.81 -21.96
C GLU A 45 43.08 14.76 -21.17
N LEU A 46 43.04 16.05 -21.52
CA LEU A 46 42.15 17.02 -20.90
C LEU A 46 40.68 16.70 -21.15
N ALA A 47 40.31 16.32 -22.37
CA ALA A 47 38.95 15.90 -22.72
C ALA A 47 38.53 14.65 -21.94
N GLN A 48 39.42 13.68 -21.76
CA GLN A 48 39.17 12.49 -20.94
C GLN A 48 39.01 12.83 -19.46
N GLN A 49 39.81 13.76 -18.92
CA GLN A 49 39.68 14.24 -17.55
C GLN A 49 38.34 14.95 -17.33
N LEU A 50 37.97 15.88 -18.21
CA LEU A 50 36.68 16.59 -18.14
C LEU A 50 35.49 15.62 -18.26
N GLN A 51 35.56 14.63 -19.15
CA GLN A 51 34.53 13.59 -19.26
C GLN A 51 34.42 12.78 -17.97
N THR A 52 35.56 12.40 -17.37
CA THR A 52 35.58 11.63 -16.12
C THR A 52 34.98 12.45 -14.96
N GLU A 53 35.35 13.73 -14.84
CA GLU A 53 34.78 14.65 -13.85
C GLU A 53 33.28 14.86 -14.05
N GLU A 54 32.82 15.00 -15.30
CA GLU A 54 31.40 15.12 -15.61
C GLU A 54 30.63 13.84 -15.25
N ASP A 55 31.15 12.67 -15.63
CA ASP A 55 30.55 11.37 -15.31
C ASP A 55 30.51 11.10 -13.79
N GLU A 56 31.55 11.50 -13.05
CA GLU A 56 31.56 11.45 -11.58
C GLU A 56 30.51 12.39 -10.96
N ARG A 57 30.38 13.60 -11.49
CA ARG A 57 29.39 14.56 -11.03
C ARG A 57 27.97 14.08 -11.32
N GLN A 58 27.71 13.58 -12.52
CA GLN A 58 26.41 13.03 -12.91
C GLN A 58 26.02 11.85 -12.01
N ARG A 59 26.95 10.89 -11.80
CA ARG A 59 26.73 9.76 -10.87
C ARG A 59 26.43 10.23 -9.45
N SER A 60 27.18 11.19 -8.92
CA SER A 60 26.94 11.74 -7.57
C SER A 60 25.57 12.42 -7.44
N GLU A 61 25.15 13.17 -8.47
CA GLU A 61 23.82 13.80 -8.50
C GLU A 61 22.69 12.76 -8.60
N GLU A 62 22.88 11.69 -9.40
CA GLU A 62 21.96 10.56 -9.49
C GLU A 62 21.84 9.81 -8.16
N GLU A 63 22.95 9.42 -7.54
CA GLU A 63 22.97 8.77 -6.23
C GLU A 63 22.26 9.61 -5.15
N LYS A 64 22.44 10.93 -5.20
CA LYS A 64 21.75 11.84 -4.28
C LYS A 64 20.24 11.86 -4.54
N ARG A 65 19.81 11.95 -5.81
CA ARG A 65 18.39 11.89 -6.19
C ARG A 65 17.77 10.56 -5.76
N GLU A 66 18.41 9.44 -6.07
CA GLU A 66 17.95 8.11 -5.68
C GLU A 66 17.83 7.96 -4.16
N ARG A 67 18.83 8.43 -3.40
CA ARG A 67 18.79 8.38 -1.93
C ARG A 67 17.64 9.20 -1.35
N GLU A 68 17.36 10.37 -1.92
CA GLU A 68 16.24 11.21 -1.50
C GLU A 68 14.89 10.58 -1.83
N GLU A 69 14.74 10.01 -3.04
CA GLU A 69 13.53 9.30 -3.45
C GLU A 69 13.28 8.04 -2.63
N PHE A 70 14.32 7.23 -2.41
CA PHE A 70 14.26 6.05 -1.57
C PHE A 70 13.80 6.39 -0.15
N LYS A 71 14.34 7.46 0.44
CA LYS A 71 13.93 7.93 1.77
C LYS A 71 12.47 8.41 1.80
N LYS A 72 11.99 9.08 0.74
CA LYS A 72 10.59 9.49 0.61
C LYS A 72 9.66 8.28 0.53
N LEU A 73 10.03 7.27 -0.26
CA LEU A 73 9.28 6.02 -0.40
C LEU A 73 9.24 5.24 0.91
N GLN A 74 10.37 5.05 1.58
CA GLN A 74 10.41 4.39 2.90
C GLN A 74 9.45 5.06 3.89
N ARG A 75 9.42 6.41 3.92
CA ARG A 75 8.50 7.15 4.78
C ARG A 75 7.03 6.99 4.38
N GLN A 76 6.73 6.98 3.08
CA GLN A 76 5.38 6.79 2.57
C GLN A 76 4.81 5.43 2.96
N TYR A 77 5.61 4.37 2.80
CA TYR A 77 5.22 3.00 3.15
C TYR A 77 5.42 2.66 4.63
N GLY A 78 5.92 3.60 5.44
CA GLY A 78 6.10 3.42 6.89
C GLY A 78 7.25 2.49 7.29
N LEU A 79 8.24 2.33 6.41
CA LEU A 79 9.44 1.50 6.54
C LEU A 79 10.69 2.30 6.93
N ASP A 80 10.54 3.56 7.31
CA ASP A 80 11.63 4.47 7.69
C ASP A 80 12.05 4.38 9.17
N ASN A 81 11.47 3.44 9.93
CA ASN A 81 11.68 3.28 11.37
C ASN A 81 11.43 4.56 12.21
N SER A 82 10.60 5.50 11.73
CA SER A 82 10.30 6.78 12.41
C SER A 82 9.36 6.67 13.63
N GLY A 83 9.18 5.47 14.18
CA GLY A 83 8.24 5.13 15.24
C GLY A 83 6.90 4.62 14.70
N GLY A 84 6.05 4.11 15.59
CA GLY A 84 4.80 3.43 15.24
C GLY A 84 3.56 4.14 15.78
N PHE A 85 2.53 3.33 16.03
CA PHE A 85 1.23 3.78 16.55
C PHE A 85 1.34 4.69 17.78
N LYS A 86 2.02 4.21 18.83
CA LYS A 86 2.16 4.91 20.11
C LYS A 86 2.81 6.29 19.94
N GLN A 87 3.94 6.37 19.24
CA GLN A 87 4.66 7.63 19.03
C GLN A 87 3.82 8.61 18.22
N GLN A 88 3.14 8.13 17.17
CA GLN A 88 2.27 8.97 16.37
C GLN A 88 1.06 9.48 17.16
N PHE A 89 0.45 8.64 17.99
CA PHE A 89 -0.70 9.00 18.81
C PHE A 89 -0.33 10.13 19.78
N LEU A 90 0.77 9.98 20.52
CA LEU A 90 1.27 11.00 21.47
C LEU A 90 1.60 12.32 20.77
N LYS A 91 2.38 12.26 19.68
CA LYS A 91 2.78 13.45 18.90
C LYS A 91 1.57 14.20 18.33
N ASN A 92 0.55 13.48 17.90
CA ASN A 92 -0.67 14.11 17.39
C ASN A 92 -1.52 14.70 18.52
N MET A 93 -1.59 14.06 19.69
CA MET A 93 -2.27 14.68 20.84
C MET A 93 -1.54 15.93 21.35
N GLU A 94 -0.21 15.93 21.42
CA GLU A 94 0.60 17.11 21.77
C GLU A 94 0.26 18.29 20.86
N ARG A 95 0.21 18.06 19.54
CA ARG A 95 -0.22 19.08 18.57
C ARG A 95 -1.64 19.59 18.80
N GLU A 96 -2.56 18.76 19.28
CA GLU A 96 -3.92 19.21 19.58
C GLU A 96 -3.98 20.04 20.87
N VAL A 97 -3.11 19.77 21.84
CA VAL A 97 -2.92 20.62 23.03
C VAL A 97 -2.32 21.96 22.62
N ASP A 98 -1.26 21.98 21.81
CA ASP A 98 -0.62 23.21 21.33
C ASP A 98 -1.57 24.11 20.55
N ARG A 99 -2.55 23.50 19.85
CA ARG A 99 -3.60 24.20 19.09
C ARG A 99 -4.78 24.65 19.95
N GLY A 100 -4.79 24.35 21.25
CA GLY A 100 -5.90 24.64 22.15
C GLY A 100 -7.17 23.82 21.89
N ARG A 101 -7.08 22.72 21.13
CA ARG A 101 -8.20 21.83 20.81
C ARG A 101 -8.34 20.65 21.78
N MET A 102 -7.36 20.46 22.66
CA MET A 102 -7.34 19.45 23.72
C MET A 102 -6.82 20.07 25.01
N GLN A 103 -7.48 19.80 26.14
CA GLN A 103 -7.01 20.26 27.44
C GLN A 103 -5.89 19.34 27.98
N PRO A 104 -4.91 19.84 28.75
CA PRO A 104 -3.82 19.02 29.29
C PRO A 104 -4.31 17.83 30.13
N PHE A 105 -5.36 18.01 30.93
CA PHE A 105 -5.97 16.91 31.69
C PHE A 105 -6.52 15.81 30.75
N GLU A 106 -7.17 16.20 29.64
CA GLU A 106 -7.67 15.26 28.65
C GLU A 106 -6.53 14.48 27.97
N TYR A 107 -5.40 15.14 27.68
CA TYR A 107 -4.19 14.50 27.16
C TYR A 107 -3.71 13.37 28.09
N HIS A 108 -3.58 13.65 29.39
CA HIS A 108 -3.10 12.66 30.35
C HIS A 108 -4.05 11.48 30.49
N LYS A 109 -5.37 11.74 30.53
CA LYS A 109 -6.39 10.69 30.54
C LYS A 109 -6.31 9.80 29.30
N ARG A 110 -6.33 10.40 28.10
CA ARG A 110 -6.23 9.65 26.83
C ARG A 110 -4.92 8.88 26.69
N LYS A 111 -3.81 9.43 27.20
CA LYS A 111 -2.52 8.75 27.25
C LYS A 111 -2.56 7.51 28.14
N ALA A 112 -3.18 7.59 29.32
CA ALA A 112 -3.35 6.44 30.21
C ALA A 112 -4.24 5.37 29.56
N ASP A 113 -5.40 5.75 29.02
CA ASP A 113 -6.33 4.84 28.34
C ASP A 113 -5.64 4.11 27.15
N MET A 114 -4.85 4.86 26.35
CA MET A 114 -4.07 4.28 25.26
C MET A 114 -3.03 3.29 25.79
N MET A 115 -2.32 3.59 26.87
CA MET A 115 -1.32 2.69 27.44
C MET A 115 -1.95 1.38 27.96
N GLU A 116 -3.13 1.44 28.58
CA GLU A 116 -3.91 0.29 29.02
C GLU A 116 -4.33 -0.61 27.84
N SER A 117 -4.85 -0.01 26.77
CA SER A 117 -5.22 -0.70 25.52
C SER A 117 -4.01 -1.37 24.87
N LEU A 118 -2.85 -0.73 24.88
CA LEU A 118 -1.62 -1.32 24.36
C LEU A 118 -1.10 -2.47 25.23
N ALA A 119 -1.21 -2.37 26.56
CA ALA A 119 -0.78 -3.41 27.49
C ALA A 119 -1.67 -4.66 27.41
N SER A 120 -2.98 -4.48 27.31
CA SER A 120 -3.94 -5.57 27.13
C SER A 120 -3.96 -6.14 25.71
N GLY A 121 -3.48 -5.38 24.72
CA GLY A 121 -3.53 -5.75 23.31
C GLY A 121 -4.93 -5.63 22.68
N ILE A 122 -5.89 -5.03 23.38
CA ILE A 122 -7.29 -4.89 22.95
C ILE A 122 -7.54 -3.48 22.42
N ASP A 123 -8.26 -3.34 21.31
CA ASP A 123 -8.66 -2.03 20.77
C ASP A 123 -9.61 -1.30 21.74
N ASP A 124 -9.40 -0.01 21.94
CA ASP A 124 -10.18 0.79 22.90
C ASP A 124 -11.63 1.07 22.47
N GLY A 125 -11.99 0.69 21.23
CA GLY A 125 -13.33 0.83 20.68
C GLY A 125 -13.76 2.27 20.39
N ARG A 126 -12.89 3.28 20.57
CA ARG A 126 -13.28 4.69 20.42
C ARG A 126 -13.59 5.09 18.98
N THR A 127 -13.01 4.37 18.02
CA THR A 127 -13.25 4.59 16.58
C THR A 127 -14.27 3.62 16.00
N LYS A 128 -14.97 2.88 16.86
CA LYS A 128 -15.96 1.87 16.48
C LYS A 128 -17.35 2.47 16.25
N THR A 129 -18.05 2.01 15.22
CA THR A 129 -19.48 2.27 15.02
C THR A 129 -20.22 0.98 14.67
N SER A 130 -21.13 0.56 15.55
CA SER A 130 -21.93 -0.66 15.43
C SER A 130 -23.33 -0.40 14.86
N GLY A 131 -24.03 -1.44 14.42
CA GLY A 131 -25.45 -1.36 14.03
C GLY A 131 -25.72 -0.87 12.60
N VAL A 132 -24.68 -0.69 11.79
CA VAL A 132 -24.81 -0.11 10.44
C VAL A 132 -25.46 -1.09 9.46
N ILE A 133 -25.16 -2.40 9.55
CA ILE A 133 -25.76 -3.42 8.68
C ILE A 133 -27.27 -3.55 8.94
N GLU A 134 -27.67 -3.51 10.21
CA GLU A 134 -29.06 -3.54 10.65
C GLU A 134 -29.82 -2.30 10.19
N ALA A 135 -29.17 -1.12 10.26
CA ALA A 135 -29.73 0.11 9.73
C ALA A 135 -29.90 0.05 8.20
N LEU A 136 -28.93 -0.51 7.47
CA LEU A 136 -29.03 -0.74 6.03
C LEU A 136 -30.15 -1.72 5.68
N CYS A 137 -30.30 -2.81 6.44
CA CYS A 137 -31.38 -3.77 6.26
C CYS A 137 -32.76 -3.09 6.37
N LYS A 138 -32.98 -2.32 7.46
CA LYS A 138 -34.21 -1.53 7.65
C LYS A 138 -34.41 -0.52 6.53
N TYR A 139 -33.35 0.16 6.10
CA TYR A 139 -33.41 1.12 5.00
C TYR A 139 -33.88 0.46 3.69
N TYR A 140 -33.33 -0.69 3.31
CA TYR A 140 -33.71 -1.34 2.05
C TYR A 140 -35.08 -2.05 2.09
N GLN A 141 -35.56 -2.42 3.28
CA GLN A 141 -36.91 -2.95 3.50
C GLN A 141 -37.98 -1.89 3.24
N SER A 142 -37.71 -0.61 3.57
CA SER A 142 -38.58 0.49 3.16
C SER A 142 -38.60 0.69 1.63
N GLU A 143 -39.59 1.39 1.07
CA GLU A 143 -39.79 1.52 -0.38
C GLU A 143 -38.67 2.30 -1.09
N ASN A 144 -37.52 1.65 -1.30
CA ASN A 144 -36.47 2.14 -2.17
C ASN A 144 -36.80 1.75 -3.63
N LYS A 145 -37.04 2.76 -4.47
CA LYS A 145 -37.59 2.58 -5.83
C LYS A 145 -36.57 2.10 -6.88
N ASP A 146 -35.26 2.21 -6.63
CA ASP A 146 -34.20 1.97 -7.63
C ASP A 146 -33.49 0.60 -7.48
N VAL A 147 -33.52 0.01 -6.29
CA VAL A 147 -32.84 -1.27 -6.00
C VAL A 147 -33.77 -2.44 -6.27
N ARG A 148 -33.36 -3.36 -7.16
CA ARG A 148 -34.06 -4.62 -7.46
C ARG A 148 -33.83 -5.62 -6.33
N ARG A 149 -32.57 -5.81 -5.96
CA ARG A 149 -32.16 -6.69 -4.87
C ARG A 149 -30.89 -6.14 -4.21
N VAL A 150 -30.72 -6.42 -2.93
CA VAL A 150 -29.48 -6.14 -2.20
C VAL A 150 -29.11 -7.33 -1.34
N TRP A 151 -27.82 -7.64 -1.31
CA TRP A 151 -27.24 -8.62 -0.41
C TRP A 151 -26.28 -7.91 0.53
N LEU A 152 -26.44 -8.14 1.82
CA LEU A 152 -25.60 -7.60 2.89
C LEU A 152 -24.82 -8.75 3.53
N SER A 153 -23.62 -8.46 4.00
CA SER A 153 -22.84 -9.39 4.84
C SER A 153 -23.57 -9.68 6.15
N ALA A 154 -23.01 -10.61 6.93
CA ALA A 154 -23.28 -10.71 8.36
C ALA A 154 -22.98 -9.38 9.07
N GLY A 155 -23.39 -9.25 10.34
CA GLY A 155 -23.13 -8.05 11.14
C GLY A 155 -21.66 -7.64 11.12
N VAL A 156 -21.39 -6.33 10.99
CA VAL A 156 -20.03 -5.76 10.92
C VAL A 156 -19.99 -4.48 11.74
N ASP A 157 -19.03 -4.40 12.66
CA ASP A 157 -18.67 -3.14 13.29
C ASP A 157 -17.71 -2.37 12.37
N HIS A 158 -17.99 -1.09 12.14
CA HIS A 158 -17.08 -0.21 11.42
C HIS A 158 -15.97 0.31 12.34
N PHE A 159 -14.74 0.36 11.86
CA PHE A 159 -13.60 0.93 12.56
C PHE A 159 -12.90 1.96 11.68
N HIS A 160 -12.69 3.18 12.20
CA HIS A 160 -11.91 4.20 11.52
C HIS A 160 -10.54 4.43 12.16
N SER A 161 -9.66 5.12 11.43
CA SER A 161 -8.34 5.46 11.96
C SER A 161 -8.40 6.45 13.13
N SER A 162 -7.64 6.15 14.16
CA SER A 162 -7.37 7.03 15.31
C SER A 162 -6.23 8.00 15.01
N LEU A 163 -5.86 8.82 16.00
CA LEU A 163 -4.67 9.67 15.90
C LEU A 163 -3.37 8.88 15.71
N GLY A 164 -3.31 7.61 16.12
CA GLY A 164 -2.13 6.76 16.07
C GLY A 164 -1.88 6.11 14.71
N ASP A 165 -2.94 5.86 13.94
CA ASP A 165 -2.87 5.10 12.69
C ASP A 165 -3.37 5.86 11.46
N ARG A 166 -3.85 7.10 11.62
CA ARG A 166 -4.27 7.93 10.48
C ARG A 166 -3.14 8.07 9.46
N GLY A 167 -3.45 7.71 8.21
CA GLY A 167 -2.55 7.77 7.06
C GLY A 167 -1.87 6.46 6.69
N TRP A 168 -1.99 5.41 7.50
CA TRP A 168 -1.36 4.11 7.22
C TRP A 168 -2.13 2.88 7.77
N GLY A 169 -3.07 3.09 8.68
CA GLY A 169 -3.79 2.03 9.40
C GLY A 169 -4.86 1.28 8.61
N CYS A 170 -5.11 1.61 7.34
CA CYS A 170 -6.29 1.13 6.61
C CYS A 170 -6.39 -0.41 6.59
N GLY A 171 -5.30 -1.12 6.27
CA GLY A 171 -5.31 -2.60 6.24
C GLY A 171 -5.68 -3.22 7.58
N TYR A 172 -5.10 -2.70 8.67
CA TYR A 172 -5.39 -3.17 10.02
C TYR A 172 -6.83 -2.87 10.45
N ARG A 173 -7.38 -1.70 10.11
CA ARG A 173 -8.77 -1.34 10.41
C ARG A 173 -9.76 -2.20 9.62
N ASN A 174 -9.47 -2.50 8.36
CA ASN A 174 -10.27 -3.45 7.59
C ASN A 174 -10.20 -4.88 8.14
N PHE A 175 -9.06 -5.30 8.68
CA PHE A 175 -8.98 -6.55 9.44
C PHE A 175 -9.88 -6.52 10.68
N GLN A 176 -9.87 -5.44 11.47
CA GLN A 176 -10.76 -5.31 12.63
C GLN A 176 -12.25 -5.39 12.22
N MET A 177 -12.63 -4.75 11.11
CA MET A 177 -13.99 -4.85 10.57
C MET A 177 -14.33 -6.29 10.18
N LEU A 178 -13.47 -6.96 9.43
CA LEU A 178 -13.66 -8.37 9.06
C LEU A 178 -13.78 -9.27 10.30
N LEU A 179 -12.83 -9.17 11.23
CA LEU A 179 -12.82 -9.95 12.46
C LEU A 179 -14.06 -9.71 13.32
N SER A 180 -14.56 -8.48 13.39
CA SER A 180 -15.81 -8.18 14.13
C SER A 180 -17.01 -8.99 13.64
N SER A 181 -17.05 -9.30 12.34
CA SER A 181 -18.09 -10.14 11.76
C SER A 181 -17.89 -11.61 12.08
N LEU A 182 -16.63 -12.08 12.05
CA LEU A 182 -16.29 -13.46 12.40
C LEU A 182 -16.58 -13.77 13.87
N LEU A 183 -16.31 -12.83 14.78
CA LEU A 183 -16.58 -12.99 16.22
C LEU A 183 -18.08 -13.06 16.56
N GLN A 184 -18.94 -12.52 15.70
CA GLN A 184 -20.40 -12.62 15.86
C GLN A 184 -20.96 -13.92 15.29
N ASN A 185 -20.16 -14.69 14.55
CA ASN A 185 -20.59 -15.91 13.89
C ASN A 185 -20.05 -17.13 14.62
N SER A 186 -20.96 -17.89 15.25
CA SER A 186 -20.62 -19.06 16.08
C SER A 186 -19.84 -20.14 15.34
N PHE A 187 -19.89 -20.17 14.01
CA PHE A 187 -19.10 -21.07 13.16
C PHE A 187 -17.59 -20.93 13.37
N TYR A 188 -17.10 -19.74 13.76
CA TYR A 188 -15.67 -19.46 13.95
C TYR A 188 -15.22 -19.51 15.42
N ASN A 189 -16.10 -19.87 16.36
CA ASN A 189 -15.79 -19.81 17.79
C ASN A 189 -14.61 -20.71 18.20
N ASP A 190 -14.47 -21.91 17.62
CA ASP A 190 -13.34 -22.81 17.97
C ASP A 190 -12.00 -22.21 17.58
N CYS A 191 -11.90 -21.66 16.36
CA CYS A 191 -10.65 -21.10 15.87
C CYS A 191 -10.32 -19.72 16.47
N LEU A 192 -11.33 -18.99 16.94
CA LEU A 192 -11.18 -17.66 17.55
C LEU A 192 -11.25 -17.65 19.09
N ARG A 193 -11.22 -18.81 19.74
CA ARG A 193 -11.32 -18.93 21.21
C ARG A 193 -10.29 -18.09 21.98
N ASP A 194 -9.11 -17.91 21.40
CA ASP A 194 -7.99 -17.15 21.98
C ASP A 194 -8.01 -15.66 21.56
N THR A 195 -8.93 -15.27 20.68
CA THR A 195 -9.13 -13.90 20.19
C THR A 195 -10.61 -13.53 20.31
N THR A 196 -11.11 -13.40 21.54
CA THR A 196 -12.53 -13.08 21.79
C THR A 196 -12.87 -11.60 21.64
N LEU A 197 -11.86 -10.74 21.61
CA LEU A 197 -11.98 -9.28 21.50
C LEU A 197 -11.18 -8.76 20.32
N ILE A 198 -11.53 -7.56 19.86
CA ILE A 198 -10.84 -6.92 18.74
C ILE A 198 -9.43 -6.49 19.19
N PRO A 199 -8.37 -6.97 18.54
CA PRO A 199 -7.00 -6.60 18.88
C PRO A 199 -6.70 -5.15 18.46
N SER A 200 -5.86 -4.48 19.24
CA SER A 200 -5.33 -3.16 18.89
C SER A 200 -4.37 -3.25 17.69
N ILE A 201 -4.11 -2.12 17.01
CA ILE A 201 -3.22 -2.11 15.82
C ILE A 201 -1.85 -2.72 16.12
N PRO A 202 -1.16 -2.38 17.23
CA PRO A 202 0.12 -3.02 17.56
C PRO A 202 -0.01 -4.51 17.87
N LYS A 203 -1.13 -4.97 18.44
CA LYS A 203 -1.38 -6.40 18.63
C LYS A 203 -1.57 -7.12 17.30
N ILE A 204 -2.26 -6.52 16.33
CA ILE A 204 -2.40 -7.07 14.96
C ILE A 204 -1.02 -7.17 14.29
N GLN A 205 -0.16 -6.15 14.43
CA GLN A 205 1.22 -6.20 13.94
C GLN A 205 1.98 -7.40 14.51
N SER A 206 1.90 -7.62 15.83
CA SER A 206 2.52 -8.80 16.45
C SER A 206 1.89 -10.11 16.00
N MET A 207 0.57 -10.19 15.79
CA MET A 207 -0.07 -11.42 15.29
C MET A 207 0.35 -11.77 13.86
N ILE A 208 0.64 -10.77 13.01
CA ILE A 208 1.21 -10.99 11.68
C ILE A 208 2.66 -11.50 11.81
N GLU A 209 3.45 -10.90 12.70
CA GLU A 209 4.81 -11.39 13.00
C GLU A 209 4.80 -12.82 13.56
N ASP A 210 3.79 -13.18 14.37
CA ASP A 210 3.57 -14.54 14.87
C ASP A 210 3.32 -15.50 13.70
N ALA A 211 2.47 -15.13 12.74
CA ALA A 211 2.24 -15.91 11.53
C ALA A 211 3.53 -16.09 10.71
N TRP A 212 4.34 -15.04 10.55
CA TRP A 212 5.64 -15.17 9.88
C TRP A 212 6.60 -16.11 10.61
N ARG A 213 6.63 -16.05 11.95
CA ARG A 213 7.44 -16.98 12.77
C ARG A 213 6.95 -18.43 12.67
N GLU A 214 5.66 -18.65 12.46
CA GLU A 214 5.10 -19.97 12.16
C GLU A 214 5.47 -20.48 10.74
N GLY A 215 6.01 -19.63 9.88
CA GLY A 215 6.46 -19.97 8.53
C GLY A 215 5.54 -19.47 7.41
N PHE A 216 4.56 -18.61 7.70
CA PHE A 216 3.73 -18.03 6.65
C PHE A 216 4.48 -16.94 5.88
N ASP A 217 4.42 -16.98 4.55
CA ASP A 217 4.91 -15.92 3.63
C ASP A 217 6.24 -15.26 4.02
N PRO A 218 7.36 -16.02 4.03
CA PRO A 218 8.68 -15.48 4.39
C PRO A 218 9.16 -14.39 3.42
N HIS A 219 8.74 -14.44 2.15
CA HIS A 219 9.04 -13.39 1.18
C HIS A 219 8.32 -12.09 1.52
N GLY A 220 7.02 -12.14 1.83
CA GLY A 220 6.26 -11.01 2.37
C GLY A 220 6.90 -10.45 3.63
N ALA A 221 7.26 -11.31 4.59
CA ALA A 221 7.95 -10.90 5.82
C ALA A 221 9.25 -10.14 5.55
N SER A 222 10.05 -10.59 4.57
CA SER A 222 11.31 -9.94 4.19
C SER A 222 11.13 -8.52 3.66
N HIS A 223 10.03 -8.21 2.95
CA HIS A 223 9.71 -6.86 2.50
C HIS A 223 9.53 -5.87 3.65
N PHE A 224 9.14 -6.37 4.84
CA PHE A 224 8.97 -5.59 6.06
C PHE A 224 10.16 -5.69 7.01
N ASN A 225 11.32 -6.19 6.55
CA ASN A 225 12.47 -6.51 7.42
C ASN A 225 12.07 -7.43 8.59
N ASN A 226 11.08 -8.31 8.38
CA ASN A 226 10.50 -9.22 9.38
C ASN A 226 9.93 -8.51 10.62
N ARG A 227 9.51 -7.24 10.49
CA ARG A 227 9.02 -6.44 11.61
C ARG A 227 7.96 -5.42 11.21
N LEU A 228 6.80 -5.51 11.83
CA LEU A 228 5.72 -4.52 11.78
C LEU A 228 5.60 -3.75 13.09
N HIS A 229 5.80 -4.40 14.24
CA HIS A 229 5.55 -3.81 15.54
C HIS A 229 6.45 -2.60 15.79
N GLY A 230 5.83 -1.45 16.04
CA GLY A 230 6.54 -0.18 16.21
C GLY A 230 6.91 0.53 14.90
N SER A 231 6.40 0.05 13.77
CA SER A 231 6.44 0.74 12.46
C SER A 231 5.07 1.33 12.11
N LYS A 232 5.00 1.99 10.95
CA LYS A 232 3.76 2.45 10.31
C LYS A 232 3.52 1.74 8.99
N ALA A 233 4.07 0.53 8.87
CA ALA A 233 4.09 -0.24 7.64
C ALA A 233 2.68 -0.42 7.06
N TRP A 234 2.54 -0.11 5.78
CA TRP A 234 1.33 -0.41 5.02
C TRP A 234 1.28 -1.91 4.75
N ILE A 235 0.18 -2.55 5.14
CA ILE A 235 -0.07 -3.97 4.86
C ILE A 235 -1.13 -4.13 3.76
N GLY A 236 -1.11 -5.28 3.10
CA GLY A 236 -2.03 -5.62 2.02
C GLY A 236 -2.74 -6.96 2.24
N ALA A 237 -3.28 -7.50 1.14
CA ALA A 237 -4.03 -8.76 1.16
C ALA A 237 -3.19 -9.95 1.63
N CYS A 238 -1.88 -9.97 1.36
CA CYS A 238 -0.96 -11.04 1.75
C CYS A 238 -0.86 -11.17 3.28
N GLU A 239 -0.58 -10.07 3.99
CA GLU A 239 -0.52 -10.09 5.46
C GLU A 239 -1.86 -10.49 6.10
N ILE A 240 -2.98 -10.03 5.51
CA ILE A 240 -4.32 -10.41 5.97
C ILE A 240 -4.58 -11.90 5.76
N TYR A 241 -4.17 -12.46 4.62
CA TYR A 241 -4.27 -13.88 4.34
C TYR A 241 -3.44 -14.71 5.32
N SER A 242 -2.17 -14.34 5.53
CA SER A 242 -1.27 -15.02 6.47
C SER A 242 -1.81 -15.00 7.89
N LEU A 243 -2.33 -13.86 8.34
CA LEU A 243 -2.95 -13.71 9.66
C LEU A 243 -4.22 -14.56 9.82
N LEU A 244 -5.16 -14.49 8.87
CA LEU A 244 -6.38 -15.29 8.95
C LEU A 244 -6.06 -16.80 8.92
N THR A 245 -5.14 -17.20 8.06
CA THR A 245 -4.76 -18.61 7.90
C THR A 245 -4.04 -19.14 9.15
N SER A 246 -3.19 -18.34 9.80
CA SER A 246 -2.56 -18.73 11.07
C SER A 246 -3.60 -18.92 12.18
N LEU A 247 -4.69 -18.16 12.16
CA LEU A 247 -5.86 -18.32 13.03
C LEU A 247 -6.80 -19.46 12.62
N ARG A 248 -6.40 -20.36 11.70
CA ARG A 248 -7.23 -21.46 11.16
C ARG A 248 -8.50 -20.99 10.44
N ILE A 249 -8.53 -19.75 9.94
CA ILE A 249 -9.63 -19.25 9.10
C ILE A 249 -9.31 -19.56 7.64
N LYS A 250 -10.23 -20.24 6.97
CA LYS A 250 -10.12 -20.53 5.53
C LYS A 250 -10.50 -19.27 4.76
N CYS A 251 -9.52 -18.71 4.06
CA CYS A 251 -9.73 -17.56 3.18
C CYS A 251 -8.96 -17.73 1.88
N GLN A 252 -9.17 -16.83 0.91
CA GLN A 252 -8.43 -16.82 -0.35
C GLN A 252 -8.21 -15.40 -0.84
N ILE A 253 -7.08 -15.19 -1.52
CA ILE A 253 -6.78 -13.96 -2.24
C ILE A 253 -7.22 -14.15 -3.70
N ILE A 254 -8.04 -13.23 -4.20
CA ILE A 254 -8.34 -13.11 -5.63
C ILE A 254 -7.76 -11.79 -6.13
N ASP A 255 -6.96 -11.86 -7.18
CA ASP A 255 -6.21 -10.75 -7.76
C ASP A 255 -6.79 -10.33 -9.11
N PHE A 256 -7.53 -9.21 -9.09
CA PHE A 256 -7.99 -8.51 -10.28
C PHE A 256 -6.88 -7.60 -10.81
N HIS A 257 -5.85 -8.22 -11.41
CA HIS A 257 -4.58 -7.56 -11.74
C HIS A 257 -4.64 -6.56 -12.91
N LYS A 258 -5.75 -6.50 -13.64
CA LYS A 258 -5.99 -5.50 -14.68
C LYS A 258 -7.49 -5.22 -14.85
N PRO A 259 -7.89 -4.05 -15.35
CA PRO A 259 -9.29 -3.76 -15.66
C PRO A 259 -9.87 -4.72 -16.70
N THR A 260 -11.14 -5.09 -16.52
CA THR A 260 -11.84 -6.07 -17.39
C THR A 260 -13.02 -5.47 -18.15
N GLY A 261 -13.18 -4.15 -18.09
CA GLY A 261 -14.29 -3.44 -18.72
C GLY A 261 -13.89 -2.09 -19.33
N PRO A 262 -14.81 -1.45 -20.05
CA PRO A 262 -14.56 -0.18 -20.72
C PRO A 262 -14.08 0.90 -19.74
N MET A 263 -13.28 1.85 -20.23
CA MET A 263 -12.79 3.00 -19.46
C MET A 263 -12.08 2.64 -18.14
N GLY A 264 -11.39 1.49 -18.11
CA GLY A 264 -10.63 1.04 -16.93
C GLY A 264 -11.50 0.51 -15.80
N THR A 265 -12.71 0.02 -16.09
CA THR A 265 -13.62 -0.54 -15.08
C THR A 265 -13.35 -2.02 -14.79
N HIS A 266 -13.87 -2.51 -13.66
CA HIS A 266 -13.67 -3.89 -13.18
C HIS A 266 -14.99 -4.67 -13.04
N PRO A 267 -15.73 -4.98 -14.13
CA PRO A 267 -16.96 -5.75 -14.04
C PRO A 267 -16.78 -7.15 -13.43
N ARG A 268 -15.65 -7.84 -13.69
CA ARG A 268 -15.37 -9.17 -13.11
C ARG A 268 -15.27 -9.15 -11.59
N LEU A 269 -14.74 -8.07 -10.99
CA LEU A 269 -14.73 -7.88 -9.54
C LEU A 269 -16.16 -7.79 -8.98
N PHE A 270 -17.03 -7.01 -9.62
CA PHE A 270 -18.42 -6.86 -9.19
C PHE A 270 -19.21 -8.16 -9.34
N GLU A 271 -19.01 -8.89 -10.43
CA GLU A 271 -19.63 -10.19 -10.67
C GLU A 271 -19.15 -11.25 -9.67
N TRP A 272 -17.85 -11.29 -9.35
CA TRP A 272 -17.31 -12.19 -8.34
C TRP A 272 -17.94 -11.92 -6.97
N ILE A 273 -18.03 -10.64 -6.57
CA ILE A 273 -18.67 -10.24 -5.30
C ILE A 273 -20.18 -10.56 -5.31
N LEU A 274 -20.85 -10.36 -6.45
CA LEU A 274 -22.25 -10.74 -6.61
C LEU A 274 -22.43 -12.24 -6.38
N HIS A 275 -21.58 -13.07 -7.01
CA HIS A 275 -21.60 -14.51 -6.84
C HIS A 275 -21.35 -14.90 -5.39
N TYR A 276 -20.33 -14.32 -4.75
CA TYR A 276 -20.02 -14.54 -3.34
C TYR A 276 -21.25 -14.32 -2.45
N TYR A 277 -21.96 -13.19 -2.57
CA TYR A 277 -23.10 -12.91 -1.70
C TYR A 277 -24.42 -13.58 -2.12
N SER A 278 -24.58 -13.96 -3.39
CA SER A 278 -25.83 -14.56 -3.89
C SER A 278 -25.87 -16.09 -3.83
N ALA A 279 -24.72 -16.77 -3.67
CA ALA A 279 -24.60 -18.23 -3.77
C ALA A 279 -25.56 -19.03 -2.88
N ASP A 280 -25.87 -18.55 -1.67
CA ASP A 280 -26.65 -19.33 -0.68
C ASP A 280 -28.15 -19.01 -0.71
N ASN A 281 -28.63 -18.18 -1.65
CA ASN A 281 -30.00 -17.68 -1.59
C ASN A 281 -30.80 -17.84 -2.89
N GLU A 282 -31.62 -18.89 -2.91
CA GLU A 282 -32.64 -19.15 -3.93
C GLU A 282 -33.92 -18.33 -3.73
N GLY A 283 -34.04 -17.63 -2.59
CA GLY A 283 -35.22 -16.85 -2.23
C GLY A 283 -35.43 -15.58 -3.08
N GLY A 284 -36.70 -15.30 -3.43
CA GLY A 284 -37.12 -14.11 -4.19
C GLY A 284 -37.02 -12.77 -3.44
N ALA A 285 -36.48 -12.73 -2.21
CA ALA A 285 -36.47 -11.55 -1.36
C ALA A 285 -35.71 -10.35 -1.97
N LYS A 286 -36.21 -9.14 -1.72
CA LYS A 286 -35.56 -7.87 -2.13
C LYS A 286 -34.30 -7.61 -1.31
N VAL A 287 -34.34 -7.88 0.00
CA VAL A 287 -33.24 -7.62 0.95
C VAL A 287 -32.79 -8.95 1.53
N VAL A 288 -31.51 -9.25 1.37
CA VAL A 288 -30.89 -10.48 1.84
C VAL A 288 -29.78 -10.13 2.83
N CYS A 289 -29.98 -10.43 4.11
CA CYS A 289 -28.88 -10.44 5.09
C CYS A 289 -28.29 -11.84 5.12
N THR A 290 -27.06 -11.98 4.62
CA THR A 290 -26.37 -13.28 4.56
C THR A 290 -25.66 -13.58 5.88
N SER A 291 -25.25 -14.83 6.08
CA SER A 291 -24.31 -15.23 7.13
C SER A 291 -22.84 -15.06 6.70
N LYS A 292 -22.59 -14.59 5.46
CA LYS A 292 -21.25 -14.50 4.90
C LYS A 292 -20.49 -13.31 5.49
N PRO A 293 -19.21 -13.46 5.85
CA PRO A 293 -18.37 -12.35 6.29
C PRO A 293 -18.22 -11.27 5.20
N PRO A 294 -17.89 -10.02 5.58
CA PRO A 294 -17.52 -9.00 4.62
C PRO A 294 -16.22 -9.37 3.87
N ILE A 295 -15.93 -8.67 2.77
CA ILE A 295 -14.74 -8.93 1.95
C ILE A 295 -13.73 -7.80 2.15
N TYR A 296 -12.48 -8.13 2.44
CA TYR A 296 -11.38 -7.16 2.42
C TYR A 296 -11.06 -6.79 0.96
N LEU A 297 -10.95 -5.50 0.64
CA LEU A 297 -10.66 -5.00 -0.72
C LEU A 297 -9.45 -4.07 -0.69
N GLN A 298 -8.38 -4.47 -1.37
CA GLN A 298 -7.14 -3.72 -1.56
C GLN A 298 -7.10 -3.08 -2.95
N HIS A 299 -6.52 -1.89 -3.05
CA HIS A 299 -5.86 -1.39 -4.25
C HIS A 299 -4.57 -0.68 -3.85
N GLN A 300 -3.79 -0.18 -4.81
CA GLN A 300 -2.54 0.51 -4.47
C GLN A 300 -2.83 1.71 -3.54
N GLY A 301 -2.22 1.67 -2.35
CA GLY A 301 -2.22 2.74 -1.36
C GLY A 301 -3.43 2.86 -0.42
N HIS A 302 -4.48 2.05 -0.58
CA HIS A 302 -5.60 2.03 0.39
C HIS A 302 -6.38 0.71 0.35
N SER A 303 -7.04 0.38 1.44
CA SER A 303 -7.97 -0.74 1.52
C SER A 303 -9.30 -0.35 2.16
N ARG A 304 -10.34 -1.11 1.82
CA ARG A 304 -11.73 -0.92 2.25
C ARG A 304 -12.38 -2.29 2.52
N THR A 305 -13.56 -2.28 3.12
CA THR A 305 -14.32 -3.50 3.44
C THR A 305 -15.64 -3.51 2.67
N VAL A 306 -15.86 -4.51 1.82
CA VAL A 306 -17.13 -4.70 1.10
C VAL A 306 -18.12 -5.38 2.03
N VAL A 307 -19.22 -4.70 2.35
CA VAL A 307 -20.26 -5.20 3.26
C VAL A 307 -21.56 -5.58 2.56
N GLY A 308 -21.58 -5.48 1.22
CA GLY A 308 -22.73 -5.89 0.43
C GLY A 308 -22.66 -5.40 -1.01
N ILE A 309 -23.69 -5.76 -1.76
CA ILE A 309 -23.84 -5.40 -3.16
C ILE A 309 -25.32 -5.19 -3.48
N GLU A 310 -25.61 -4.11 -4.22
CA GLU A 310 -26.92 -3.83 -4.79
C GLU A 310 -26.93 -4.25 -6.26
N GLU A 311 -28.04 -4.85 -6.67
CA GLU A 311 -28.44 -4.94 -8.06
C GLU A 311 -29.60 -3.97 -8.30
N LYS A 312 -29.37 -3.01 -9.21
CA LYS A 312 -30.34 -2.00 -9.59
C LYS A 312 -31.38 -2.57 -10.55
N LYS A 313 -32.52 -1.89 -10.70
CA LYS A 313 -33.57 -2.29 -11.66
C LYS A 313 -33.08 -2.30 -13.12
N ASN A 314 -32.14 -1.43 -13.46
CA ASN A 314 -31.46 -1.42 -14.76
C ASN A 314 -30.35 -2.48 -14.90
N LYS A 315 -30.27 -3.44 -13.96
CA LYS A 315 -29.25 -4.51 -13.88
C LYS A 315 -27.82 -4.04 -13.61
N THR A 316 -27.59 -2.77 -13.32
CA THR A 316 -26.26 -2.31 -12.89
C THR A 316 -25.96 -2.74 -11.45
N LEU A 317 -24.68 -2.96 -11.17
CA LEU A 317 -24.20 -3.36 -9.84
C LEU A 317 -23.57 -2.18 -9.10
N CYS A 318 -23.75 -2.18 -7.78
CA CYS A 318 -23.21 -1.16 -6.89
C CYS A 318 -22.72 -1.80 -5.59
N LEU A 319 -21.44 -1.67 -5.28
CA LEU A 319 -20.88 -2.18 -4.03
C LEU A 319 -21.22 -1.24 -2.88
N LEU A 320 -21.38 -1.83 -1.69
CA LEU A 320 -21.47 -1.12 -0.42
C LEU A 320 -20.14 -1.29 0.32
N LEU A 321 -19.38 -0.20 0.46
CA LEU A 321 -18.06 -0.23 1.08
C LEU A 321 -18.04 0.54 2.41
N PHE A 322 -17.43 -0.06 3.41
CA PHE A 322 -16.93 0.62 4.59
C PHE A 322 -15.50 1.09 4.34
N ASP A 323 -15.23 2.35 4.66
CA ASP A 323 -13.92 2.97 4.54
C ASP A 323 -13.39 3.34 5.93
N PRO A 324 -12.19 2.88 6.32
CA PRO A 324 -11.60 3.27 7.62
C PRO A 324 -11.20 4.75 7.67
N GLY A 325 -11.28 5.49 6.57
CA GLY A 325 -11.18 6.94 6.51
C GLY A 325 -12.47 7.69 6.89
N CYS A 326 -13.62 7.02 6.94
CA CYS A 326 -14.88 7.64 7.35
C CYS A 326 -14.93 7.83 8.87
N SER A 327 -15.25 9.03 9.37
CA SER A 327 -15.33 9.26 10.81
C SER A 327 -16.59 8.66 11.44
N SER A 328 -16.58 8.45 12.76
CA SER A 328 -17.79 8.03 13.49
C SER A 328 -18.97 8.98 13.23
N GLN A 329 -18.76 10.31 13.12
CA GLN A 329 -19.87 11.23 12.82
C GLN A 329 -20.51 10.96 11.45
N GLN A 330 -19.72 10.55 10.45
CA GLN A 330 -20.25 10.20 9.13
C GLN A 330 -21.05 8.90 9.19
N MET A 331 -20.53 7.88 9.88
CA MET A 331 -21.20 6.59 10.01
C MET A 331 -22.48 6.69 10.85
N GLN A 332 -22.49 7.50 11.91
CA GLN A 332 -23.67 7.76 12.74
C GLN A 332 -24.83 8.39 11.96
N LYS A 333 -24.58 9.07 10.82
CA LYS A 333 -25.66 9.56 9.94
C LYS A 333 -26.44 8.42 9.29
N LEU A 334 -25.83 7.25 9.09
CA LEU A 334 -26.50 6.07 8.53
C LEU A 334 -27.45 5.40 9.52
N LEU A 335 -27.24 5.61 10.81
CA LEU A 335 -28.08 5.06 11.88
C LEU A 335 -29.36 5.87 12.12
N LYS A 336 -29.43 7.10 11.59
CA LYS A 336 -30.61 7.97 11.73
C LYS A 336 -31.70 7.52 10.74
N GLN A 337 -32.92 7.31 11.25
CA GLN A 337 -34.04 6.74 10.49
C GLN A 337 -34.52 7.62 9.31
N ASN A 338 -34.28 8.94 9.36
CA ASN A 338 -34.62 9.88 8.29
C ASN A 338 -33.40 10.18 7.41
N SER A 339 -32.78 9.14 6.85
CA SER A 339 -31.65 9.30 5.93
C SER A 339 -32.20 9.62 4.54
N ASP A 340 -32.03 10.86 4.09
CA ASP A 340 -32.38 11.36 2.74
C ASP A 340 -31.56 10.69 1.61
N GLY A 341 -31.03 9.49 1.83
CA GLY A 341 -30.12 8.78 0.93
C GLY A 341 -28.72 9.41 0.82
N ALA A 342 -28.52 10.62 1.35
CA ALA A 342 -27.25 11.33 1.30
C ALA A 342 -26.11 10.56 1.99
N GLY A 343 -26.40 9.90 3.14
CA GLY A 343 -25.43 9.06 3.83
C GLY A 343 -25.00 7.83 3.01
N LEU A 344 -25.91 7.24 2.23
CA LEU A 344 -25.60 6.06 1.40
C LEU A 344 -24.65 6.38 0.24
N ARG A 345 -24.53 7.64 -0.18
CA ARG A 345 -23.56 8.03 -1.22
C ARG A 345 -22.11 7.76 -0.79
N LEU A 346 -21.83 7.80 0.51
CA LEU A 346 -20.50 7.49 1.05
C LEU A 346 -20.16 6.01 0.85
N LEU A 347 -21.15 5.13 1.06
CA LEU A 347 -21.01 3.68 0.98
C LEU A 347 -21.02 3.16 -0.46
N ARG A 348 -21.90 3.71 -1.29
CA ARG A 348 -22.15 3.21 -2.65
C ARG A 348 -20.95 3.47 -3.55
N LYS A 349 -20.51 2.43 -4.24
CA LYS A 349 -19.50 2.49 -5.30
C LYS A 349 -19.99 1.74 -6.52
N PHE A 350 -20.25 2.50 -7.57
CA PHE A 350 -20.63 1.95 -8.87
C PHE A 350 -19.39 1.48 -9.62
N VAL A 351 -19.59 0.65 -10.64
CA VAL A 351 -18.53 0.13 -11.53
C VAL A 351 -17.62 1.26 -12.05
N GLY A 352 -18.20 2.40 -12.43
CA GLY A 352 -17.43 3.57 -12.90
C GLY A 352 -16.55 4.28 -11.86
N SER A 353 -16.66 3.93 -10.58
CA SER A 353 -15.88 4.54 -9.48
C SER A 353 -14.69 3.71 -9.02
N LEU A 354 -14.58 2.45 -9.44
CA LEU A 354 -13.43 1.58 -9.16
C LEU A 354 -12.60 1.42 -10.43
N LYS A 355 -11.59 2.27 -10.57
CA LYS A 355 -10.74 2.40 -11.78
C LYS A 355 -9.25 2.24 -11.52
N GLU A 356 -8.86 1.81 -10.32
CA GLU A 356 -7.46 1.52 -10.04
C GLU A 356 -6.97 0.40 -10.95
N LYS A 357 -5.66 0.39 -11.24
CA LYS A 357 -5.08 -0.59 -12.19
C LYS A 357 -5.31 -2.04 -11.73
N GLN A 358 -5.29 -2.26 -10.42
CA GLN A 358 -5.38 -3.58 -9.81
C GLN A 358 -6.19 -3.51 -8.51
N TYR A 359 -6.98 -4.54 -8.28
CA TYR A 359 -7.64 -4.78 -7.00
C TYR A 359 -7.34 -6.20 -6.52
N GLN A 360 -7.13 -6.37 -5.22
CA GLN A 360 -7.09 -7.69 -4.60
C GLN A 360 -8.18 -7.78 -3.55
N ILE A 361 -8.80 -8.94 -3.42
CA ILE A 361 -9.75 -9.21 -2.34
C ILE A 361 -9.28 -10.36 -1.48
N VAL A 362 -9.60 -10.30 -0.17
CA VAL A 362 -9.51 -11.46 0.72
C VAL A 362 -10.91 -11.83 1.16
N ALA A 363 -11.35 -13.02 0.79
CA ALA A 363 -12.67 -13.54 1.12
C ALA A 363 -12.54 -14.75 2.05
N VAL A 364 -13.30 -14.74 3.14
CA VAL A 364 -13.38 -15.85 4.10
C VAL A 364 -14.46 -16.83 3.64
N ASN A 365 -14.14 -18.11 3.60
CA ASN A 365 -15.04 -19.17 3.10
C ASN A 365 -15.09 -20.41 4.01
N GLY A 366 -14.56 -20.33 5.23
CA GLY A 366 -14.75 -21.37 6.24
C GLY A 366 -13.66 -21.41 7.31
N VAL A 367 -13.48 -22.58 7.92
CA VAL A 367 -12.42 -22.87 8.90
C VAL A 367 -11.49 -23.95 8.35
N LEU A 368 -10.28 -24.01 8.90
CA LEU A 368 -9.25 -24.97 8.54
C LEU A 368 -9.06 -26.01 9.64
N SER A 369 -8.85 -27.26 9.23
CA SER A 369 -8.18 -28.25 10.08
C SER A 369 -6.72 -27.85 10.32
N LEU A 370 -6.07 -28.45 11.32
CA LEU A 370 -4.64 -28.22 11.55
C LEU A 370 -3.78 -28.69 10.37
N GLU A 371 -4.19 -29.76 9.69
CA GLU A 371 -3.54 -30.26 8.48
C GLU A 371 -3.69 -29.28 7.32
N GLU A 372 -4.89 -28.73 7.10
CA GLU A 372 -5.11 -27.73 6.05
C GLU A 372 -4.35 -26.42 6.35
N LYS A 373 -4.26 -26.01 7.62
CA LYS A 373 -3.42 -24.88 8.05
C LYS A 373 -1.95 -25.13 7.71
N ALA A 374 -1.42 -26.32 8.05
CA ALA A 374 -0.03 -26.67 7.76
C ALA A 374 0.25 -26.71 6.25
N ALA A 375 -0.66 -27.30 5.47
CA ALA A 375 -0.56 -27.33 4.02
C ALA A 375 -0.53 -25.91 3.41
N ARG A 376 -1.37 -25.00 3.92
CA ARG A 376 -1.38 -23.59 3.49
C ARG A 376 -0.14 -22.82 3.94
N CYS A 377 0.39 -23.11 5.12
CA CYS A 377 1.67 -22.55 5.58
C CYS A 377 2.79 -22.94 4.59
N HIS A 378 2.90 -24.22 4.25
CA HIS A 378 3.87 -24.68 3.25
C HIS A 378 3.63 -24.04 1.87
N ALA A 379 2.39 -23.95 1.40
CA ALA A 379 2.06 -23.30 0.14
C ALA A 379 2.43 -21.81 0.12
N SER A 380 2.33 -21.12 1.27
CA SER A 380 2.66 -19.70 1.37
C SER A 380 4.16 -19.38 1.28
N GLN A 381 5.04 -20.40 1.30
CA GLN A 381 6.47 -20.23 0.98
C GLN A 381 6.65 -19.62 -0.41
N VAL A 382 5.76 -19.95 -1.35
CA VAL A 382 5.61 -19.28 -2.65
C VAL A 382 4.16 -18.82 -2.77
N LEU A 383 3.84 -17.69 -2.12
CA LEU A 383 2.46 -17.21 -2.05
C LEU A 383 1.95 -16.80 -3.44
N THR A 384 0.98 -17.56 -3.95
CA THR A 384 0.25 -17.27 -5.19
C THR A 384 -1.23 -17.02 -4.91
N SER A 385 -1.86 -16.17 -5.72
CA SER A 385 -3.30 -15.91 -5.68
C SER A 385 -3.97 -16.33 -7.00
N GLU A 386 -5.27 -16.60 -6.93
CA GLU A 386 -6.09 -16.69 -8.14
C GLU A 386 -6.06 -15.33 -8.85
N LYS A 387 -5.87 -15.32 -10.17
CA LYS A 387 -5.77 -14.11 -10.99
C LYS A 387 -6.97 -14.01 -11.93
N ILE A 388 -7.55 -12.82 -12.03
CA ILE A 388 -8.68 -12.53 -12.92
C ILE A 388 -8.44 -11.22 -13.67
N PRO A 389 -8.50 -11.20 -15.02
CA PRO A 389 -8.52 -12.34 -15.93
C PRO A 389 -7.11 -12.85 -16.23
#